data_AF-A0A842Q5R1-F1
#
_entry.id   AF-A0A842Q5R1-F1
#
_cell.length_a   1.000
_cell.length_b   1.000
_cell.length_c   1.000
_cell.angle_alpha   90.00
_cell.angle_beta   90.00
_cell.angle_gamma   90.00
#
_symmetry.space_group_name_H-M   'P 1'
#
loop_
_entity.id
_entity.type
_entity.pdbx_description
1 polymer ?
#
loop_
_entity_poly.entity_id
_entity_poly.type
_entity_poly.pdbx_seq_one_letter_code
_entity_poly.pdbx_strand_id
1 'polypeptide(L)'
;MEAGFATSRRGRDYSLYYLRMYEWFYRNKSILLALNLVSIMLLFVIHLSILPFQINPVSFAEKVLQVINITLICIIALSLIWRGIVCIVIGILGLLLIYTGIFLPSYPIDVLDDSYLDGKNEKNNINIKQSIFVAAHGFFFLGMSMVGLSMIIAYRPDVLYVRNRPKPLETVWESYPIWYNDNIKLLGRKSEPTVDIKTLMTDEEVYLLWRYDYILADVYGTPHLVRSDSHIPKSSTIFRDKKSGKMIGKGKYIGYFV
;
A
#
# COMPACT_ATOMS: atom_id res chain seq x y z
N MET A 1 0.61 -29.16 40.06
CA MET A 1 1.41 -29.22 38.83
C MET A 1 0.95 -28.08 37.94
N GLU A 2 1.55 -26.89 38.09
CA GLU A 2 1.31 -25.75 37.21
C GLU A 2 2.54 -25.59 36.31
N ALA A 3 2.40 -25.98 35.05
CA ALA A 3 3.40 -25.73 34.03
C ALA A 3 3.21 -24.29 33.53
N GLY A 4 3.97 -23.36 34.11
CA GLY A 4 4.10 -22.01 33.60
C GLY A 4 4.73 -22.02 32.21
N PHE A 5 3.96 -21.61 31.20
CA PHE A 5 4.48 -21.31 29.86
C PHE A 5 5.47 -20.15 29.94
N ALA A 6 6.74 -20.46 30.12
CA ALA A 6 7.84 -19.52 29.94
C ALA A 6 7.94 -19.18 28.44
N THR A 7 7.19 -18.17 28.00
CA THR A 7 7.43 -17.54 26.70
C THR A 7 8.84 -16.94 26.72
N SER A 8 9.74 -17.62 26.00
CA SER A 8 11.17 -17.33 25.89
C SER A 8 11.41 -15.83 25.71
N ARG A 9 12.18 -15.23 26.63
CA ARG A 9 12.55 -13.80 26.67
C ARG A 9 13.12 -13.32 25.31
N ARG A 10 13.84 -14.21 24.60
CA ARG A 10 14.37 -13.97 23.24
C ARG A 10 13.28 -13.63 22.21
N GLY A 11 12.11 -14.28 22.25
CA GLY A 11 11.05 -14.05 21.27
C GLY A 11 10.44 -12.64 21.36
N ARG A 12 10.39 -12.08 22.58
CA ARG A 12 9.94 -10.70 22.83
C ARG A 12 10.96 -9.67 22.34
N ASP A 13 12.25 -9.97 22.46
CA ASP A 13 13.29 -9.05 21.98
C ASP A 13 13.27 -8.97 20.44
N TYR A 14 13.19 -10.11 19.73
CA TYR A 14 13.13 -10.13 18.26
C TYR A 14 11.91 -9.40 17.69
N SER A 15 10.74 -9.54 18.32
CA SER A 15 9.53 -8.83 17.86
C SER A 15 9.67 -7.32 18.04
N LEU A 16 10.33 -6.86 19.12
CA LEU A 16 10.57 -5.46 19.41
C LEU A 16 11.57 -4.82 18.44
N TYR A 17 12.64 -5.55 18.07
CA TYR A 17 13.59 -5.12 17.03
C TYR A 17 12.91 -5.02 15.67
N TYR A 18 12.09 -6.00 15.29
CA TYR A 18 11.36 -5.98 14.03
C TYR A 18 10.39 -4.79 13.96
N LEU A 19 9.65 -4.53 15.05
CA LEU A 19 8.74 -3.38 15.15
C LEU A 19 9.49 -2.05 14.98
N ARG A 20 10.62 -1.89 15.69
CA ARG A 20 11.44 -0.67 15.63
C ARG A 20 12.04 -0.44 14.25
N MET A 21 12.50 -1.49 13.59
CA MET A 21 12.98 -1.43 12.21
C MET A 21 11.84 -1.02 11.26
N TYR A 22 10.70 -1.68 11.37
CA TYR A 22 9.52 -1.36 10.56
C TYR A 22 9.07 0.10 10.74
N GLU A 23 9.00 0.59 11.97
CA GLU A 23 8.68 1.99 12.29
C GLU A 23 9.69 2.97 11.68
N TRP A 24 10.98 2.65 11.72
CA TRP A 24 12.02 3.46 11.10
C TRP A 24 11.83 3.56 9.57
N PHE A 25 11.57 2.42 8.91
CA PHE A 25 11.30 2.37 7.47
C PHE A 25 10.00 3.11 7.10
N TYR A 26 8.99 3.05 7.97
CA TYR A 26 7.75 3.79 7.80
C TYR A 26 7.96 5.30 7.90
N ARG A 27 8.69 5.75 8.93
CA ARG A 27 8.99 7.19 9.16
C ARG A 27 9.84 7.79 8.05
N ASN A 28 10.80 7.04 7.52
CA ASN A 28 11.73 7.51 6.50
C ASN A 28 11.28 7.21 5.06
N LYS A 29 9.96 7.04 4.84
CA LYS A 29 9.37 6.71 3.54
C LYS A 29 9.84 7.63 2.41
N SER A 30 9.91 8.95 2.63
CA SER A 30 10.31 9.92 1.59
C SER A 30 11.76 9.76 1.16
N ILE A 31 12.66 9.57 2.14
CA ILE A 31 14.10 9.39 1.90
C ILE A 31 14.36 8.11 1.11
N LEU A 32 13.71 7.01 1.50
CA LEU A 32 13.84 5.72 0.81
C LEU A 32 13.32 5.79 -0.63
N LEU A 33 12.22 6.52 -0.86
CA LEU A 33 11.70 6.75 -2.21
C LEU A 33 12.67 7.57 -3.05
N ALA A 34 13.25 8.65 -2.51
CA ALA A 34 14.23 9.46 -3.22
C ALA A 34 15.48 8.64 -3.59
N LEU A 35 15.98 7.85 -2.65
CA LEU A 35 17.17 7.00 -2.83
C LEU A 35 16.92 5.91 -3.88
N ASN A 36 15.73 5.31 -3.87
CA ASN A 36 15.27 4.40 -4.92
C ASN A 36 15.22 5.06 -6.30
N LEU A 37 14.66 6.27 -6.42
CA LEU A 37 14.60 7.00 -7.68
C LEU A 37 16.00 7.32 -8.21
N VAL A 38 16.90 7.77 -7.34
CA VAL A 38 18.32 8.02 -7.70
C VAL A 38 18.98 6.72 -8.17
N SER A 39 18.72 5.60 -7.48
CA SER A 39 19.31 4.30 -7.85
C SER A 39 18.82 3.81 -9.21
N ILE A 40 17.53 3.97 -9.49
CA ILE A 40 16.92 3.65 -10.79
C ILE A 40 17.52 4.53 -11.90
N MET A 41 17.65 5.84 -11.66
CA MET A 41 18.26 6.75 -12.63
C MET A 41 19.72 6.37 -12.92
N LEU A 42 20.47 5.99 -11.88
CA LEU A 42 21.86 5.59 -12.04
C LEU A 42 21.98 4.26 -12.81
N LEU A 43 21.12 3.26 -12.52
CA LEU A 43 21.03 2.02 -13.28
C LEU A 43 20.68 2.28 -14.76
N PHE A 44 19.82 3.26 -15.04
CA PHE A 44 19.49 3.67 -16.40
C PHE A 44 20.70 4.26 -17.14
N VAL A 45 21.46 5.14 -16.49
CA VAL A 45 22.70 5.71 -17.04
C VAL A 45 23.74 4.60 -17.29
N ILE A 46 23.88 3.65 -16.36
CA ILE A 46 24.78 2.51 -16.50
C ILE A 46 24.38 1.65 -17.71
N HIS A 47 23.10 1.32 -17.86
CA HIS A 47 22.58 0.55 -19.00
C HIS A 47 22.88 1.26 -20.33
N LEU A 48 22.62 2.57 -20.43
CA LEU A 48 22.94 3.36 -21.62
C LEU A 48 24.44 3.42 -21.92
N SER A 49 25.30 3.38 -20.90
CA SER A 49 26.75 3.51 -21.05
C SER A 49 27.44 2.21 -21.46
N ILE A 50 26.91 1.04 -21.09
CA ILE A 50 27.51 -0.26 -21.43
C ILE A 50 27.21 -0.68 -22.86
N LEU A 51 26.09 -0.23 -23.42
CA LEU A 51 25.66 -0.60 -24.77
C LEU A 51 26.64 -0.21 -25.90
N PRO A 52 27.22 1.01 -25.92
CA PRO A 52 28.18 1.39 -26.97
C PRO A 52 29.61 0.94 -26.67
N PHE A 53 29.98 0.81 -25.39
CA PHE A 53 31.32 0.40 -24.98
C PHE A 53 31.27 -1.08 -24.63
N GLN A 54 31.59 -1.97 -25.58
CA GLN A 54 31.76 -3.39 -25.31
C GLN A 54 32.93 -3.58 -24.32
N ILE A 55 32.63 -3.48 -23.02
CA ILE A 55 33.62 -3.61 -21.95
C ILE A 55 34.13 -5.05 -21.98
N ASN A 56 35.44 -5.21 -21.99
CA ASN A 56 36.08 -6.52 -21.95
C ASN A 56 35.65 -7.26 -20.66
N PRO A 57 35.11 -8.49 -20.77
CA PRO A 57 34.56 -9.27 -19.64
C PRO A 57 35.61 -9.72 -18.60
N VAL A 58 36.89 -9.40 -18.84
CA VAL A 58 38.01 -9.70 -17.91
C VAL A 58 38.56 -8.42 -17.28
N SER A 59 38.02 -7.25 -17.65
CA SER A 59 38.53 -5.97 -17.18
C SER A 59 38.16 -5.68 -15.73
N PHE A 60 39.04 -4.96 -15.03
CA PHE A 60 38.75 -4.44 -13.69
C PHE A 60 37.52 -3.51 -13.68
N ALA A 61 37.29 -2.78 -14.77
CA ALA A 61 36.16 -1.87 -14.93
C ALA A 61 34.80 -2.59 -14.87
N GLU A 62 34.67 -3.77 -15.48
CA GLU A 62 33.45 -4.56 -15.40
C GLU A 62 33.17 -5.03 -13.97
N LYS A 63 34.20 -5.48 -13.24
CA LYS A 63 34.04 -5.89 -11.83
C LYS A 63 33.56 -4.73 -10.95
N VAL A 64 34.12 -3.53 -11.15
CA VAL A 64 33.67 -2.32 -10.44
C VAL A 64 32.21 -2.02 -10.78
N LEU A 65 31.84 -2.10 -12.05
CA LEU A 65 30.48 -1.85 -12.53
C LEU A 65 29.48 -2.88 -11.98
N GLN A 66 29.89 -4.15 -11.84
CA GLN A 66 29.11 -5.20 -11.20
C GLN A 66 28.87 -4.93 -9.72
N VAL A 67 29.89 -4.51 -8.98
CA VAL A 67 29.73 -4.14 -7.57
C VAL A 67 28.77 -2.95 -7.42
N ILE A 68 28.90 -1.93 -8.28
CA ILE A 68 28.00 -0.77 -8.28
C ILE A 68 26.56 -1.21 -8.56
N ASN A 69 26.32 -2.02 -9.59
CA ASN A 69 24.99 -2.52 -9.95
C ASN A 69 24.35 -3.34 -8.83
N ILE A 70 25.09 -4.27 -8.24
CA ILE A 70 24.60 -5.08 -7.11
C ILE A 70 24.22 -4.17 -5.94
N THR A 71 25.05 -3.18 -5.64
CA THR A 71 24.79 -2.23 -4.54
C THR A 71 23.48 -1.47 -4.75
N LEU A 72 23.24 -0.96 -5.97
CA LEU A 72 22.01 -0.23 -6.31
C LEU A 72 20.77 -1.14 -6.26
N ILE A 73 20.90 -2.39 -6.73
CA ILE A 73 19.85 -3.39 -6.65
C ILE A 73 19.51 -3.73 -5.20
N CYS A 74 20.52 -3.92 -4.34
CA CYS A 74 20.33 -4.21 -2.91
C CYS A 74 19.61 -3.08 -2.19
N ILE A 75 19.94 -1.84 -2.51
CA ILE A 75 19.26 -0.65 -2.01
C ILE A 75 17.75 -0.71 -2.33
N ILE A 76 17.40 -1.00 -3.59
CA ILE A 76 16.00 -1.08 -4.03
C ILE A 76 15.29 -2.24 -3.34
N ALA A 77 15.94 -3.40 -3.25
CA ALA A 77 15.39 -4.59 -2.60
C ALA A 77 15.08 -4.35 -1.11
N LEU A 78 16.02 -3.76 -0.37
CA LEU A 78 15.86 -3.41 1.04
C LEU A 78 14.68 -2.46 1.26
N SER A 79 14.44 -1.55 0.32
CA SER A 79 13.29 -0.65 0.41
C SER A 79 11.94 -1.34 0.18
N LEU A 80 11.90 -2.43 -0.59
CA LEU A 80 10.65 -3.10 -0.99
C LEU A 80 10.23 -4.20 0.00
N ILE A 81 11.19 -4.85 0.68
CA ILE A 81 10.96 -5.95 1.63
C ILE A 81 9.96 -5.62 2.74
N TRP A 82 9.85 -4.36 3.15
CA TRP A 82 9.01 -3.94 4.27
C TRP A 82 7.57 -3.56 3.87
N ARG A 83 7.21 -3.65 2.59
CA ARG A 83 5.96 -3.07 2.06
C ARG A 83 4.90 -4.08 1.63
N GLY A 84 5.22 -5.37 1.61
CA GLY A 84 4.24 -6.45 1.40
C GLY A 84 4.68 -7.48 0.36
N ILE A 85 4.10 -8.68 0.45
CA ILE A 85 4.54 -9.85 -0.32
C ILE A 85 4.43 -9.67 -1.84
N VAL A 86 3.36 -9.01 -2.32
CA VAL A 86 3.15 -8.76 -3.75
C VAL A 86 4.23 -7.83 -4.31
N CYS A 87 4.58 -6.77 -3.58
CA CYS A 87 5.65 -5.84 -3.95
C CYS A 87 7.01 -6.54 -4.00
N ILE A 88 7.25 -7.50 -3.09
CA ILE A 88 8.49 -8.28 -3.05
C ILE A 88 8.62 -9.17 -4.27
N VAL A 89 7.59 -9.94 -4.62
CA VAL A 89 7.65 -10.87 -5.75
C VAL A 89 7.87 -10.12 -7.07
N ILE A 90 7.08 -9.07 -7.31
CA ILE A 90 7.21 -8.25 -8.53
C ILE A 90 8.56 -7.52 -8.55
N GLY A 91 8.99 -6.99 -7.39
CA GLY A 91 10.26 -6.29 -7.25
C GLY A 91 11.48 -7.18 -7.50
N ILE A 92 11.53 -8.38 -6.90
CA ILE A 92 12.64 -9.32 -7.10
C ILE A 92 12.73 -9.77 -8.56
N LEU A 93 11.58 -10.08 -9.18
CA LEU A 93 11.55 -10.44 -10.60
C LEU A 93 12.06 -9.29 -11.47
N GLY A 94 11.63 -8.06 -11.19
CA GLY A 94 12.09 -6.87 -11.89
C GLY A 94 13.60 -6.60 -11.73
N LEU A 95 14.13 -6.77 -10.52
CA LEU A 95 15.57 -6.60 -10.23
C LEU A 95 16.42 -7.66 -10.94
N LEU A 96 15.96 -8.91 -11.00
CA LEU A 96 16.63 -9.97 -11.76
C LEU A 96 16.70 -9.63 -13.26
N LEU A 97 15.59 -9.14 -13.82
CA LEU A 97 15.52 -8.73 -15.22
C LEU A 97 16.43 -7.53 -15.53
N ILE A 98 16.52 -6.56 -14.62
CA ILE A 98 17.46 -5.42 -14.75
C ILE A 98 18.91 -5.93 -14.75
N TYR A 99 19.27 -6.80 -13.79
CA TYR A 99 20.61 -7.36 -13.72
C TYR A 99 20.98 -8.10 -15.01
N THR A 100 20.09 -8.98 -15.48
CA THR A 100 20.30 -9.71 -16.74
C THR A 100 20.38 -8.76 -17.93
N GLY A 101 19.51 -7.75 -18.02
CA GLY A 101 19.50 -6.79 -19.12
C GLY A 101 20.80 -5.99 -19.25
N ILE A 102 21.48 -5.70 -18.12
CA ILE A 102 22.75 -4.97 -18.11
C ILE A 102 23.93 -5.86 -18.52
N PHE A 103 23.98 -7.11 -18.05
CA PHE A 103 25.13 -8.00 -18.27
C PHE A 103 25.04 -8.88 -19.52
N LEU A 104 23.84 -9.11 -20.06
CA LEU A 104 23.65 -9.96 -21.23
C LEU A 104 24.51 -9.53 -22.45
N PRO A 105 24.67 -8.23 -22.77
CA PRO A 105 25.54 -7.79 -23.88
C PRO A 105 27.04 -7.98 -23.64
N SER A 106 27.46 -8.17 -22.39
CA SER A 106 28.87 -8.28 -21.98
C SER A 106 29.41 -9.71 -22.10
N TYR A 107 28.54 -10.72 -22.24
CA TYR A 107 28.98 -12.10 -22.42
C TYR A 107 29.65 -12.31 -23.79
N PRO A 108 30.80 -13.00 -23.83
CA PRO A 108 31.49 -13.29 -25.08
C PRO A 108 30.63 -14.18 -25.96
N ILE A 109 30.25 -13.65 -27.13
CA ILE A 109 29.38 -14.30 -28.12
C ILE A 109 30.08 -15.51 -28.75
N ASP A 110 31.41 -15.57 -28.70
CA ASP A 110 32.23 -16.67 -29.21
C ASP A 110 31.88 -18.02 -28.55
N VAL A 111 31.37 -18.02 -27.30
CA VAL A 111 30.95 -19.25 -26.61
C VAL A 111 29.60 -19.78 -27.12
N LEU A 112 28.78 -18.91 -27.71
CA LEU A 112 27.46 -19.30 -28.25
C LEU A 112 27.56 -19.77 -29.71
N ASP A 113 28.52 -19.23 -30.47
CA ASP A 113 28.80 -19.61 -31.86
C ASP A 113 29.30 -21.08 -31.94
N ASP A 114 30.14 -21.50 -30.99
CA ASP A 114 30.62 -22.89 -30.90
C ASP A 114 29.54 -23.91 -30.49
N SER A 115 28.40 -23.46 -29.95
CA SER A 115 27.30 -24.34 -29.54
C SER A 115 26.32 -24.69 -30.67
N TYR A 116 26.39 -23.96 -31.79
CA TYR A 116 25.65 -24.25 -33.03
C TYR A 116 26.55 -25.01 -34.02
N LEU A 117 26.88 -26.25 -33.68
CA LEU A 117 27.40 -27.24 -34.62
C LEU A 117 26.29 -27.65 -35.61
N ASP A 118 26.00 -26.82 -36.60
CA ASP A 118 25.48 -27.33 -37.86
C ASP A 118 26.18 -26.65 -39.04
N GLY A 119 27.24 -27.31 -39.48
CA GLY A 119 27.97 -26.99 -40.69
C GLY A 119 27.11 -27.25 -41.91
N LYS A 120 26.31 -26.25 -42.29
CA LYS A 120 25.74 -25.98 -43.62
C LYS A 120 24.68 -24.92 -43.42
N ASN A 121 25.03 -23.64 -43.58
CA ASN A 121 24.16 -22.56 -44.08
C ASN A 121 24.85 -21.21 -43.88
N GLU A 122 25.94 -20.99 -44.62
CA GLU A 122 26.68 -19.74 -44.76
C GLU A 122 25.86 -18.61 -45.45
N LYS A 123 24.53 -18.67 -45.44
CA LYS A 123 23.63 -17.72 -46.13
C LYS A 123 22.55 -17.09 -45.27
N ASN A 124 22.41 -17.49 -44.00
CA ASN A 124 21.57 -16.77 -43.04
C ASN A 124 22.47 -16.27 -41.91
N ASN A 125 23.22 -15.19 -42.18
CA ASN A 125 23.83 -14.35 -41.14
C ASN A 125 22.69 -13.71 -40.32
N ILE A 126 22.04 -14.50 -39.48
CA ILE A 126 21.19 -13.99 -38.42
C ILE A 126 22.15 -13.19 -37.55
N ASN A 127 21.93 -11.88 -37.48
CA ASN A 127 22.81 -10.97 -36.77
C ASN A 127 22.61 -11.20 -35.25
N ILE A 128 23.17 -12.29 -34.71
CA ILE A 128 22.97 -12.77 -33.33
C ILE A 128 23.32 -11.67 -32.32
N LYS A 129 24.27 -10.80 -32.65
CA LYS A 129 24.62 -9.61 -31.85
C LYS A 129 23.44 -8.64 -31.70
N GLN A 130 22.67 -8.44 -32.78
CA GLN A 130 21.52 -7.55 -32.79
C GLN A 130 20.34 -8.13 -32.02
N SER A 131 20.08 -9.44 -32.10
CA SER A 131 19.01 -10.08 -31.33
C SER A 131 19.30 -10.09 -29.83
N ILE A 132 20.56 -10.32 -29.41
CA ILE A 132 20.99 -10.22 -28.01
C ILE A 132 20.80 -8.80 -27.48
N PHE A 133 21.15 -7.79 -28.27
CA PHE A 133 21.00 -6.39 -27.89
C PHE A 133 19.53 -5.99 -27.71
N VAL A 134 18.66 -6.43 -28.64
CA VAL A 134 17.21 -6.23 -28.54
C VAL A 134 16.64 -6.94 -27.32
N ALA A 135 17.07 -8.17 -27.04
CA ALA A 135 16.66 -8.92 -25.85
C ALA A 135 17.11 -8.25 -24.54
N ALA A 136 18.35 -7.75 -24.49
CA ALA A 136 18.89 -7.02 -23.35
C ALA A 136 18.08 -5.76 -23.03
N HIS A 137 17.71 -4.98 -24.07
CA HIS A 137 16.79 -3.86 -23.92
C HIS A 137 15.42 -4.29 -23.40
N GLY A 138 14.85 -5.36 -23.98
CA GLY A 138 13.57 -5.90 -23.56
C GLY A 138 13.55 -6.27 -22.08
N PHE A 139 14.56 -7.01 -21.61
CA PHE A 139 14.69 -7.40 -20.20
C PHE A 139 14.88 -6.19 -19.29
N PHE A 140 15.73 -5.25 -19.66
CA PHE A 140 15.98 -4.06 -18.86
C PHE A 140 14.72 -3.19 -18.69
N PHE A 141 14.03 -2.85 -19.79
CA PHE A 141 12.82 -2.01 -19.73
C PHE A 141 11.65 -2.72 -19.05
N LEU A 142 11.50 -4.03 -19.27
CA LEU A 142 10.50 -4.83 -18.55
C LEU A 142 10.79 -4.83 -17.05
N GLY A 143 12.04 -5.05 -16.65
CA GLY A 143 12.46 -5.03 -15.26
C GLY A 143 12.23 -3.68 -14.60
N MET A 144 12.57 -2.59 -15.29
CA MET A 144 12.29 -1.22 -14.85
C MET A 144 10.80 -0.95 -14.65
N SER A 145 9.95 -1.42 -15.57
CA SER A 145 8.50 -1.31 -15.46
C SER A 145 7.96 -2.08 -14.25
N MET A 146 8.44 -3.32 -14.03
CA MET A 146 8.07 -4.13 -12.87
C MET A 146 8.49 -3.47 -11.55
N VAL A 147 9.72 -2.96 -11.45
CA VAL A 147 10.19 -2.22 -10.28
C VAL A 147 9.36 -0.94 -10.08
N GLY A 148 9.05 -0.20 -11.15
CA GLY A 148 8.19 0.98 -11.10
C GLY A 148 6.78 0.68 -10.57
N LEU A 149 6.13 -0.37 -11.09
CA LEU A 149 4.83 -0.82 -10.60
C LEU A 149 4.90 -1.27 -9.14
N SER A 150 5.94 -2.00 -8.76
CA SER A 150 6.15 -2.40 -7.37
C SER A 150 6.27 -1.19 -6.44
N MET A 151 6.95 -0.12 -6.88
CA MET A 151 7.03 1.14 -6.12
C MET A 151 5.70 1.87 -6.05
N ILE A 152 4.91 1.92 -7.13
CA ILE A 152 3.57 2.54 -7.09
C ILE A 152 2.69 1.83 -6.07
N ILE A 153 2.62 0.49 -6.11
CA ILE A 153 1.85 -0.30 -5.14
C ILE A 153 2.35 -0.05 -3.72
N ALA A 154 3.67 0.02 -3.53
CA ALA A 154 4.29 0.09 -2.22
C ALA A 154 4.24 1.50 -1.58
N TYR A 155 4.27 2.57 -2.37
CA TYR A 155 4.35 3.95 -1.89
C TYR A 155 3.06 4.75 -2.07
N ARG A 156 2.28 4.50 -3.11
CA ARG A 156 1.06 5.23 -3.40
C ARG A 156 0.00 4.30 -4.03
N PRO A 157 -0.49 3.29 -3.29
CA PRO A 157 -1.49 2.35 -3.81
C PRO A 157 -2.77 3.05 -4.28
N ASP A 158 -3.04 4.27 -3.77
CA ASP A 158 -4.18 5.11 -4.16
C ASP A 158 -4.23 5.48 -5.64
N VAL A 159 -3.11 5.46 -6.37
CA VAL A 159 -3.12 5.66 -7.84
C VAL A 159 -3.84 4.52 -8.56
N LEU A 160 -3.77 3.32 -8.00
CA LEU A 160 -4.31 2.10 -8.60
C LEU A 160 -5.77 1.86 -8.17
N TYR A 161 -6.31 2.66 -7.27
CA TYR A 161 -7.68 2.52 -6.81
C TYR A 161 -8.66 3.25 -7.73
N VAL A 162 -9.74 2.55 -8.06
CA VAL A 162 -10.87 3.11 -8.81
C VAL A 162 -11.57 4.15 -7.93
N ARG A 163 -11.94 5.29 -8.53
CA ARG A 163 -12.57 6.45 -7.87
C ARG A 163 -13.83 6.12 -7.04
N ASN A 164 -14.46 4.96 -7.27
CA ASN A 164 -15.71 4.54 -6.67
C ASN A 164 -15.56 3.38 -5.67
N ARG A 165 -14.42 3.26 -4.98
CA ARG A 165 -14.27 2.27 -3.92
C ARG A 165 -15.29 2.54 -2.81
N PRO A 166 -16.01 1.52 -2.31
CA PRO A 166 -16.82 1.67 -1.10
C PRO A 166 -15.91 2.13 0.03
N LYS A 167 -16.23 3.30 0.58
CA LYS A 167 -15.54 3.83 1.76
C LYS A 167 -15.67 2.82 2.89
N PRO A 168 -14.62 2.56 3.69
CA PRO A 168 -14.74 1.68 4.86
C PRO A 168 -15.92 2.10 5.72
N LEU A 169 -16.64 1.15 6.34
CA LEU A 169 -17.87 1.43 7.09
C LEU A 169 -17.71 2.56 8.12
N GLU A 170 -16.50 2.70 8.68
CA GLU A 170 -16.17 3.73 9.66
C GLU A 170 -16.23 5.16 9.08
N THR A 171 -15.75 5.34 7.84
CA THR A 171 -15.79 6.63 7.13
C THR A 171 -17.18 7.04 6.64
N VAL A 172 -18.18 6.15 6.70
CA VAL A 172 -19.58 6.53 6.41
C VAL A 172 -20.08 7.51 7.47
N TRP A 173 -19.71 7.31 8.72
CA TRP A 173 -20.13 8.16 9.84
C TRP A 173 -19.52 9.56 9.81
N GLU A 174 -18.34 9.74 9.19
CA GLU A 174 -17.69 11.05 9.05
C GLU A 174 -18.47 12.02 8.14
N SER A 175 -19.38 11.51 7.32
CA SER A 175 -20.22 12.35 6.45
C SER A 175 -21.34 13.09 7.18
N TYR A 176 -21.62 12.72 8.44
CA TYR A 176 -22.71 13.29 9.22
C TYR A 176 -22.15 14.25 10.30
N PRO A 177 -22.68 15.47 10.42
CA PRO A 177 -22.29 16.40 11.46
C PRO A 177 -22.67 15.87 12.84
N ILE A 178 -21.79 16.07 13.83
CA ILE A 178 -22.06 15.72 15.23
C ILE A 178 -22.95 16.81 15.84
N TRP A 179 -24.04 16.40 16.49
CA TRP A 179 -24.88 17.29 17.28
C TRP A 179 -24.22 17.55 18.64
N TYR A 180 -23.95 18.82 18.90
CA TYR A 180 -23.59 19.30 20.22
C TYR A 180 -24.78 20.05 20.80
N ASN A 181 -25.00 19.93 22.12
CA ASN A 181 -26.09 20.62 22.82
C ASN A 181 -26.08 22.15 22.61
N ASP A 182 -24.95 22.72 22.20
CA ASP A 182 -24.77 24.15 21.94
C ASP A 182 -25.35 24.60 20.58
N ASN A 183 -25.74 23.66 19.71
CA ASN A 183 -26.22 23.94 18.35
C ASN A 183 -27.72 24.26 18.27
N ILE A 184 -28.34 24.70 19.36
CA ILE A 184 -29.76 25.08 19.39
C ILE A 184 -29.96 26.27 18.45
N LYS A 185 -30.36 25.98 17.21
CA LYS A 185 -30.77 27.01 16.27
C LYS A 185 -32.04 27.64 16.82
N LEU A 186 -31.95 28.93 17.13
CA LEU A 186 -33.10 29.80 17.44
C LEU A 186 -33.94 29.96 16.17
N LEU A 187 -34.75 28.94 15.87
CA LEU A 187 -35.76 28.98 14.81
C LEU A 187 -36.92 29.88 15.28
N GLY A 188 -36.73 31.19 15.14
CA GLY A 188 -37.71 32.21 15.52
C GLY A 188 -37.72 32.55 17.02
N ARG A 189 -38.66 33.40 17.41
CA ARG A 189 -38.75 34.09 18.73
C ARG A 189 -38.97 33.16 19.94
N LYS A 190 -39.00 31.84 19.77
CA LYS A 190 -39.23 30.86 20.85
C LYS A 190 -38.20 29.73 20.73
N SER A 191 -37.45 29.51 21.80
CA SER A 191 -36.61 28.31 21.97
C SER A 191 -37.52 27.09 22.04
N GLU A 192 -37.27 26.10 21.18
CA GLU A 192 -37.92 24.80 21.30
C GLU A 192 -37.38 24.07 22.55
N PRO A 193 -38.22 23.36 23.33
CA PRO A 193 -37.74 22.57 24.44
C PRO A 193 -36.91 21.38 23.94
N THR A 194 -35.71 21.24 24.48
CA THR A 194 -34.86 20.06 24.30
C THR A 194 -35.30 18.95 25.23
N VAL A 195 -35.42 17.73 24.71
CA VAL A 195 -35.77 16.51 25.46
C VAL A 195 -34.60 15.53 25.41
N ASP A 196 -34.50 14.63 26.41
CA ASP A 196 -33.56 13.51 26.35
C ASP A 196 -33.92 12.65 25.13
N ILE A 197 -32.90 12.26 24.36
CA ILE A 197 -33.07 11.41 23.18
C ILE A 197 -33.86 10.12 23.48
N LYS A 198 -33.76 9.59 24.71
CA LYS A 198 -34.50 8.40 25.15
C LYS A 198 -36.02 8.57 25.09
N THR A 199 -36.52 9.79 25.21
CA THR A 199 -37.96 10.08 25.16
C THR A 199 -38.55 9.94 23.75
N LEU A 200 -37.70 9.94 22.71
CA LEU A 200 -38.07 9.77 21.31
C LEU A 200 -37.91 8.32 20.82
N MET A 201 -37.49 7.43 21.72
CA MET A 201 -37.25 6.01 21.48
C MET A 201 -38.35 5.15 22.09
N THR A 202 -38.47 3.91 21.58
CA THR A 202 -39.24 2.87 22.26
C THR A 202 -38.44 2.26 23.42
N ASP A 203 -39.12 1.58 24.35
CA ASP A 203 -38.46 0.95 25.51
C ASP A 203 -37.38 -0.07 25.11
N GLU A 204 -37.62 -0.81 24.01
CA GLU A 204 -36.66 -1.75 23.43
C GLU A 204 -35.40 -1.04 22.89
N GLU A 205 -35.59 0.12 22.27
CA GLU A 205 -34.51 0.94 21.72
C GLU A 205 -33.66 1.55 22.83
N VAL A 206 -34.29 2.02 23.91
CA VAL A 206 -33.61 2.51 25.12
C VAL A 206 -32.75 1.40 25.74
N TYR A 207 -33.20 0.15 25.72
CA TYR A 207 -32.40 -0.98 26.19
C TYR A 207 -31.20 -1.29 25.29
N LEU A 208 -31.27 -1.01 23.99
CA LEU A 208 -30.18 -1.26 23.04
C LEU A 208 -29.19 -0.09 22.93
N LEU A 209 -29.48 1.04 23.58
CA LEU A 209 -28.71 2.28 23.52
C LEU A 209 -27.22 2.09 23.88
N TRP A 210 -26.92 1.19 24.82
CA TRP A 210 -25.54 0.91 25.25
C TRP A 210 -24.63 0.35 24.15
N ARG A 211 -25.22 -0.19 23.07
CA ARG A 211 -24.47 -0.70 21.91
C ARG A 211 -23.97 0.40 20.98
N TYR A 212 -24.55 1.60 21.07
CA TYR A 212 -24.27 2.71 20.18
C TYR A 212 -23.44 3.79 20.88
N ASP A 213 -22.47 4.34 20.15
CA ASP A 213 -21.72 5.53 20.54
C ASP A 213 -22.43 6.79 20.04
N TYR A 214 -22.95 6.73 18.81
CA TYR A 214 -23.76 7.78 18.21
C TYR A 214 -24.98 7.20 17.51
N ILE A 215 -26.07 7.95 17.50
CA ILE A 215 -27.34 7.60 16.87
C ILE A 215 -27.63 8.63 15.79
N LEU A 216 -28.11 8.17 14.64
CA LEU A 216 -28.47 9.06 13.55
C LEU A 216 -29.88 9.61 13.79
N ALA A 217 -29.99 10.93 13.95
CA ALA A 217 -31.27 11.61 14.12
C ALA A 217 -31.40 12.76 13.12
N ASP A 218 -32.61 12.98 12.64
CA ASP A 218 -32.99 14.16 11.89
C ASP A 218 -33.27 15.29 12.87
N VAL A 219 -32.40 16.30 12.87
CA VAL A 219 -32.56 17.53 13.65
C VAL A 219 -32.76 18.66 12.65
N TYR A 220 -33.93 19.29 12.68
CA TYR A 220 -34.30 20.39 11.78
C TYR A 220 -34.19 20.08 10.27
N GLY A 221 -34.52 18.85 9.85
CA GLY A 221 -34.46 18.43 8.44
C GLY A 221 -33.05 18.11 7.96
N THR A 222 -32.10 17.96 8.89
CA THR A 222 -30.70 17.61 8.60
C THR A 222 -30.24 16.44 9.47
N PRO A 223 -29.66 15.38 8.88
CA PRO A 223 -29.20 14.22 9.62
C PRO A 223 -27.94 14.56 10.42
N HIS A 224 -27.99 14.29 11.73
CA HIS A 224 -26.91 14.52 12.68
C HIS A 224 -26.59 13.26 13.48
N LEU A 225 -25.34 13.14 13.90
CA LEU A 225 -24.90 12.14 14.87
C LEU A 225 -25.06 12.67 16.28
N VAL A 226 -25.96 12.04 17.02
CA VAL A 226 -26.37 12.44 18.36
C VAL A 226 -25.83 11.42 19.36
N ARG A 227 -25.22 11.88 20.46
CA ARG A 227 -24.76 10.97 21.52
C ARG A 227 -25.94 10.38 22.28
N SER A 228 -25.77 9.17 22.80
CA SER A 228 -26.79 8.44 23.54
C SER A 228 -27.28 9.14 24.82
N ASP A 229 -26.52 10.07 25.37
CA ASP A 229 -26.82 10.86 26.57
C ASP A 229 -27.18 12.32 26.30
N SER A 230 -27.29 12.71 25.02
CA SER A 230 -27.50 14.11 24.63
C SER A 230 -28.97 14.50 24.53
N HIS A 231 -29.20 15.81 24.52
CA HIS A 231 -30.55 16.39 24.45
C HIS A 231 -30.79 16.94 23.05
N ILE A 232 -31.94 16.63 22.49
CA ILE A 232 -32.33 17.06 21.15
C ILE A 232 -33.68 17.76 21.15
N PRO A 233 -33.96 18.64 20.17
CA PRO A 233 -35.27 19.27 20.03
C PRO A 233 -36.37 18.23 19.90
N LYS A 234 -37.53 18.48 20.53
CA LYS A 234 -38.67 17.55 20.53
C LYS A 234 -39.19 17.19 19.13
N SER A 235 -39.04 18.08 18.16
CA SER A 235 -39.38 17.85 16.76
C SER A 235 -38.46 16.89 16.01
N SER A 236 -37.34 16.47 16.63
CA SER A 236 -36.36 15.60 15.99
C SER A 236 -36.88 14.17 15.82
N THR A 237 -36.46 13.49 14.76
CA THR A 237 -36.87 12.11 14.47
C THR A 237 -35.67 11.20 14.36
N ILE A 238 -35.69 10.04 15.02
CA ILE A 238 -34.61 9.05 14.93
C ILE A 238 -34.72 8.28 13.61
N PHE A 239 -33.60 8.14 12.91
CA PHE A 239 -33.56 7.33 11.70
C PHE A 239 -33.60 5.84 12.03
N ARG A 240 -34.57 5.15 11.43
CA ARG A 240 -34.76 3.70 11.54
C ARG A 240 -34.62 3.08 10.17
N ASP A 241 -34.04 1.88 10.12
CA ASP A 241 -33.97 1.10 8.91
C ASP A 241 -35.39 0.71 8.48
N LYS A 242 -35.74 0.99 7.22
CA LYS A 242 -37.09 0.76 6.67
C LYS A 242 -37.47 -0.72 6.64
N LYS A 243 -36.49 -1.63 6.63
CA LYS A 243 -36.72 -3.08 6.56
C LYS A 243 -36.77 -3.72 7.93
N SER A 244 -35.78 -3.43 8.79
CA SER A 244 -35.68 -4.07 10.10
C SER A 244 -36.36 -3.29 11.23
N GLY A 245 -36.74 -2.03 10.99
CA GLY A 245 -37.26 -1.12 12.03
C GLY A 245 -36.22 -0.70 13.07
N LYS A 246 -34.97 -1.18 12.96
CA LYS A 246 -33.92 -0.94 13.95
C LYS A 246 -33.33 0.47 13.79
N MET A 247 -32.93 1.06 14.91
CA MET A 247 -32.20 2.33 14.92
C MET A 247 -30.88 2.23 14.14
N ILE A 248 -30.57 3.30 13.41
CA ILE A 248 -29.31 3.44 12.69
C ILE A 248 -28.35 4.27 13.54
N GLY A 249 -27.17 3.72 13.83
CA GLY A 249 -26.18 4.40 14.64
C GLY A 249 -24.80 3.77 14.54
N LYS A 250 -23.79 4.55 14.94
CA LYS A 250 -22.41 4.09 15.05
C LYS A 250 -22.27 3.24 16.31
N GLY A 251 -21.93 1.96 16.15
CA GLY A 251 -21.69 1.06 17.28
C GLY A 251 -20.47 1.47 18.10
N LYS A 252 -20.56 1.30 19.42
CA LYS A 252 -19.45 1.56 20.37
C LYS A 252 -18.36 0.50 20.27
N TYR A 253 -18.75 -0.71 19.92
CA TYR A 253 -17.84 -1.84 19.70
C TYR A 253 -18.02 -2.31 18.27
N ILE A 254 -16.98 -2.15 17.45
CA ILE A 254 -16.87 -2.82 16.16
C ILE A 254 -16.31 -4.21 16.46
N GLY A 255 -17.17 -5.06 17.00
CA GLY A 255 -16.85 -6.43 17.37
C GLY A 255 -18.03 -7.31 17.06
N TYR A 256 -17.80 -8.37 16.28
CA TYR A 256 -18.76 -9.45 16.12
C TYR A 256 -19.00 -10.05 17.51
N PHE A 257 -20.12 -9.68 18.13
CA PHE A 257 -20.68 -10.48 19.20
C PHE A 257 -21.36 -11.66 18.53
N VAL A 258 -20.72 -12.82 18.63
CA VAL A 258 -21.31 -14.14 18.33
C VAL A 258 -22.51 -14.35 19.22
#